data_AF-A0A011PT48-F1
#
_entry.id   AF-A0A011PT48-F1
#
_cell.length_a   1.000
_cell.length_b   1.000
_cell.length_c   1.000
_cell.angle_alpha   90.00
_cell.angle_beta   90.00
_cell.angle_gamma   90.00
#
_symmetry.space_group_name_H-M   'P 1'
#
loop_
_entity.id
_entity.type
_entity.pdbx_description
1 polymer ?
#
loop_
_entity_poly.entity_id
_entity_poly.type
_entity_poly.pdbx_seq_one_letter_code
_entity_poly.pdbx_strand_id
1 'polypeptide(L)'
;MKPGFLVVLLVLPAFAASAGERLPAGERLSCPDPAAAVQVGNCPGEAELRYSFNGFCSDNRRIYQDDAALCVDYADYRKAKNVAQWESADGTFTAYLSCDSVAVRLSTVRGARMTVSRQGQISRLGCDYGEGIVFTHRTRLQCRIEGDGNCPDDQQRCIARCE
;
A
#
# COMPACT_ATOMS: atom_id res chain seq x y z
N MET A 1 -36.24 -35.09 72.50
CA MET A 1 -36.35 -33.65 72.20
C MET A 1 -35.42 -33.34 71.03
N LYS A 2 -35.98 -32.86 69.91
CA LYS A 2 -35.25 -32.42 68.69
C LYS A 2 -34.56 -31.08 68.95
N PRO A 3 -33.48 -30.80 68.21
CA PRO A 3 -33.59 -29.66 67.29
C PRO A 3 -33.04 -30.02 65.90
N GLY A 4 -33.80 -29.62 64.87
CA GLY A 4 -33.37 -29.66 63.48
C GLY A 4 -32.66 -28.36 63.12
N PHE A 5 -31.55 -28.47 62.39
CA PHE A 5 -30.92 -27.34 61.71
C PHE A 5 -31.33 -27.35 60.24
N LEU A 6 -31.95 -26.24 59.83
CA LEU A 6 -32.46 -25.98 58.49
C LEU A 6 -31.35 -25.26 57.71
N VAL A 7 -30.74 -25.93 56.73
CA VAL A 7 -29.74 -25.33 55.83
C VAL A 7 -30.48 -24.71 54.65
N VAL A 8 -30.43 -23.38 54.54
CA VAL A 8 -30.94 -22.62 53.40
C VAL A 8 -29.88 -22.63 52.30
N LEU A 9 -30.15 -23.33 51.21
CA LEU A 9 -29.36 -23.32 49.98
C LEU A 9 -29.78 -22.12 49.11
N LEU A 10 -28.91 -21.11 49.02
CA LEU A 10 -29.02 -20.02 48.05
C LEU A 10 -28.47 -20.49 46.69
N VAL A 11 -29.35 -20.73 45.73
CA VAL A 11 -29.00 -20.98 44.32
C VAL A 11 -28.98 -19.64 43.58
N LEU A 12 -27.78 -19.17 43.22
CA LEU A 12 -27.57 -18.03 42.33
C LEU A 12 -27.65 -18.49 40.87
N PRO A 13 -28.43 -17.84 39.98
CA PRO A 13 -28.45 -18.19 38.57
C PRO A 13 -27.23 -17.58 37.87
N ALA A 14 -26.35 -18.44 37.34
CA ALA A 14 -25.28 -18.03 36.44
C ALA A 14 -25.87 -17.64 35.08
N PHE A 15 -26.11 -16.34 34.86
CA PHE A 15 -26.30 -15.78 33.53
C PHE A 15 -24.95 -15.76 32.80
N ALA A 16 -24.66 -16.81 32.04
CA ALA A 16 -23.55 -16.84 31.10
C ALA A 16 -23.93 -16.00 29.87
N ALA A 17 -23.67 -14.69 29.94
CA ALA A 17 -23.63 -13.85 28.75
C ALA A 17 -22.37 -14.21 27.95
N SER A 18 -22.52 -15.04 26.92
CA SER A 18 -21.48 -15.22 25.90
C SER A 18 -21.34 -13.91 25.12
N ALA A 19 -20.48 -13.02 25.61
CA ALA A 19 -19.93 -11.95 24.81
C ALA A 19 -19.08 -12.62 23.73
N GLY A 20 -19.63 -12.76 22.53
CA GLY A 20 -18.82 -13.07 21.35
C GLY A 20 -17.81 -11.93 21.20
N GLU A 21 -16.54 -12.22 21.47
CA GLU A 21 -15.42 -11.35 21.20
C GLU A 21 -15.42 -11.05 19.70
N ARG A 22 -15.98 -9.89 19.33
CA ARG A 22 -15.73 -9.30 18.03
C ARG A 22 -14.28 -8.87 18.05
N LEU A 23 -13.38 -9.76 17.58
CA LEU A 23 -12.04 -9.36 17.17
C LEU A 23 -12.18 -8.09 16.31
N PRO A 24 -11.38 -7.04 16.55
CA PRO A 24 -11.42 -5.86 15.71
C PRO A 24 -11.22 -6.31 14.26
N ALA A 25 -12.21 -6.05 13.42
CA ALA A 25 -12.08 -6.33 12.00
C ALA A 25 -10.95 -5.43 11.48
N GLY A 26 -9.81 -6.04 11.11
CA GLY A 26 -8.69 -5.32 10.52
C GLY A 26 -9.14 -4.42 9.37
N GLU A 27 -8.46 -3.29 9.19
CA GLU A 27 -8.83 -2.27 8.22
C GLU A 27 -8.85 -2.88 6.81
N ARG A 28 -9.97 -2.70 6.10
CA ARG A 28 -10.11 -3.17 4.72
C ARG A 28 -9.67 -2.06 3.78
N LEU A 29 -8.56 -2.30 3.09
CA LEU A 29 -8.00 -1.38 2.10
C LEU A 29 -8.33 -1.87 0.71
N SER A 30 -8.79 -0.96 -0.14
CA SER A 30 -9.12 -1.26 -1.51
C SER A 30 -8.16 -0.55 -2.46
N CYS A 31 -7.86 -1.14 -3.62
CA CYS A 31 -7.09 -0.44 -4.63
C CYS A 31 -7.78 0.88 -5.03
N PRO A 32 -7.04 2.00 -5.13
CA PRO A 32 -7.62 3.29 -5.44
C PRO A 32 -8.14 3.36 -6.89
N ASP A 33 -8.94 4.36 -7.21
CA ASP A 33 -9.20 4.72 -8.60
C ASP A 33 -8.05 5.60 -9.11
N PRO A 34 -7.26 5.14 -10.12
CA PRO A 34 -6.16 5.94 -10.66
C PRO A 34 -6.63 7.25 -11.30
N ALA A 35 -7.85 7.31 -11.84
CA ALA A 35 -8.39 8.49 -12.49
C ALA A 35 -8.67 9.64 -11.50
N ALA A 36 -8.89 9.30 -10.23
CA ALA A 36 -9.09 10.26 -9.14
C ALA A 36 -7.79 10.64 -8.42
N ALA A 37 -6.65 10.09 -8.84
CA ALA A 37 -5.37 10.38 -8.21
C ALA A 37 -4.91 11.82 -8.50
N VAL A 38 -4.22 12.41 -7.52
CA VAL A 38 -3.74 13.78 -7.59
C VAL A 38 -2.21 13.79 -7.58
N GLN A 39 -1.61 14.59 -8.45
CA GLN A 39 -0.19 14.84 -8.42
C GLN A 39 0.15 15.77 -7.26
N VAL A 40 0.98 15.31 -6.32
CA VAL A 40 1.41 16.09 -5.15
C VAL A 40 2.88 16.48 -5.21
N GLY A 41 3.68 15.78 -6.01
CA GLY A 41 5.09 16.11 -6.27
C GLY A 41 5.28 16.83 -7.61
N ASN A 42 6.26 17.71 -7.69
CA ASN A 42 6.62 18.37 -8.94
C ASN A 42 7.39 17.42 -9.87
N CYS A 43 7.18 17.57 -11.17
CA CYS A 43 8.02 16.93 -12.17
C CYS A 43 9.35 17.69 -12.29
N PRO A 44 10.50 17.00 -12.20
CA PRO A 44 11.79 17.65 -12.32
C PRO A 44 12.00 18.17 -13.75
N GLY A 45 12.66 19.32 -13.86
CA GLY A 45 13.04 19.86 -15.17
C GLY A 45 14.24 19.12 -15.78
N GLU A 46 14.41 19.20 -17.09
CA GLU A 46 15.56 18.57 -17.78
C GLU A 46 16.91 19.03 -17.22
N ALA A 47 17.07 20.32 -16.92
CA ALA A 47 18.28 20.85 -16.33
C ALA A 47 18.56 20.28 -14.92
N GLU A 48 17.51 20.12 -14.12
CA GLU A 48 17.59 19.51 -12.78
C GLU A 48 17.96 18.03 -12.86
N LEU A 49 17.36 17.29 -13.80
CA LEU A 49 17.70 15.89 -14.04
C LEU A 49 19.15 15.72 -14.48
N ARG A 50 19.67 16.58 -15.36
CA ARG A 50 21.09 16.54 -15.77
C ARG A 50 22.03 16.89 -14.61
N TYR A 51 21.69 17.90 -13.83
CA TYR A 51 22.47 18.27 -12.66
C TYR A 51 22.53 17.14 -11.63
N SER A 52 21.37 16.53 -11.33
CA SER A 52 21.26 15.43 -10.38
C SER A 52 21.87 14.13 -10.88
N PHE A 53 21.95 13.89 -12.20
CA PHE A 53 22.71 12.77 -12.77
C PHE A 53 24.19 12.80 -12.39
N ASN A 54 24.84 13.96 -12.56
CA ASN A 54 26.25 14.13 -12.20
C ASN A 54 26.45 13.91 -10.69
N GLY A 55 25.58 14.48 -9.86
CA GLY A 55 25.60 14.25 -8.41
C GLY A 55 25.43 12.77 -8.04
N PHE A 56 24.40 12.12 -8.61
CA PHE A 56 24.08 10.72 -8.37
C PHE A 56 25.22 9.78 -8.77
N CYS A 57 25.86 10.01 -9.91
CA CYS A 57 26.89 9.13 -10.45
C CYS A 57 28.31 9.42 -9.96
N SER A 58 28.52 10.56 -9.31
CA SER A 58 29.79 10.86 -8.63
C SER A 58 29.85 10.31 -7.19
N ASP A 59 28.73 9.81 -6.64
CA ASP A 59 28.69 9.22 -5.30
C ASP A 59 29.26 7.80 -5.30
N ASN A 60 30.52 7.68 -4.87
CA ASN A 60 31.25 6.42 -4.76
C ASN A 60 30.55 5.36 -3.88
N ARG A 61 29.60 5.74 -3.03
CA ARG A 61 28.81 4.76 -2.23
C ARG A 61 27.86 3.93 -3.10
N ARG A 62 27.52 4.40 -4.31
CA ARG A 62 26.55 3.76 -5.21
C ARG A 62 27.15 2.72 -6.14
N ILE A 63 28.48 2.70 -6.31
CA ILE A 63 29.20 1.65 -7.04
C ILE A 63 28.92 0.25 -6.45
N TYR A 64 28.56 0.18 -5.17
CA TYR A 64 28.25 -1.06 -4.45
C TYR A 64 26.73 -1.32 -4.29
N GLN A 65 25.88 -0.55 -4.97
CA GLN A 65 24.42 -0.74 -4.94
C GLN A 65 23.91 -1.15 -6.32
N ASP A 66 22.73 -1.78 -6.35
CA ASP A 66 22.09 -2.29 -7.57
C ASP A 66 21.70 -1.19 -8.58
N ASP A 67 21.89 0.08 -8.26
CA ASP A 67 21.55 1.21 -9.11
C ASP A 67 22.74 1.87 -9.82
N ALA A 68 23.95 1.31 -9.70
CA ALA A 68 25.11 1.71 -10.50
C ALA A 68 24.84 1.62 -12.02
N ALA A 69 23.93 0.73 -12.44
CA ALA A 69 23.53 0.60 -13.84
C ALA A 69 22.90 1.89 -14.41
N LEU A 70 22.29 2.73 -13.57
CA LEU A 70 21.71 4.01 -14.01
C LEU A 70 22.78 5.06 -14.37
N CYS A 71 24.05 4.80 -14.10
CA CYS A 71 25.15 5.74 -14.36
C CYS A 71 25.87 5.53 -15.69
N VAL A 72 25.44 4.52 -16.47
CA VAL A 72 26.00 4.26 -17.80
C VAL A 72 25.39 5.18 -18.84
N ASP A 73 24.07 5.38 -18.79
CA ASP A 73 23.32 6.19 -19.74
C ASP A 73 22.37 7.16 -19.01
N TYR A 74 22.44 8.43 -19.38
CA TYR A 74 21.52 9.46 -18.90
C TYR A 74 20.06 9.14 -19.24
N ALA A 75 19.78 8.46 -20.36
CA ALA A 75 18.42 8.08 -20.74
C ALA A 75 17.78 7.13 -19.70
N ASP A 76 18.54 6.15 -19.21
CA ASP A 76 18.08 5.22 -18.18
C ASP A 76 17.91 5.92 -16.83
N TYR A 77 18.84 6.80 -16.48
CA TYR A 77 18.69 7.67 -15.30
C TYR A 77 17.42 8.52 -15.39
N ARG A 78 17.21 9.21 -16.52
CA ARG A 78 16.04 10.04 -16.75
C ARG A 78 14.78 9.20 -16.63
N LYS A 79 14.73 8.03 -17.25
CA LYS A 79 13.57 7.13 -17.15
C LYS A 79 13.25 6.75 -15.70
N ALA A 80 14.28 6.52 -14.87
CA ALA A 80 14.10 6.16 -13.46
C ALA A 80 13.79 7.34 -12.54
N LYS A 81 14.27 8.55 -12.86
CA LYS A 81 14.20 9.73 -11.96
C LYS A 81 13.24 10.82 -12.43
N ASN A 82 12.80 10.81 -13.69
CA ASN A 82 11.75 11.68 -14.21
C ASN A 82 10.36 11.19 -13.75
N VAL A 83 10.17 11.17 -12.44
CA VAL A 83 8.95 10.71 -11.77
C VAL A 83 8.49 11.77 -10.78
N ALA A 84 7.18 11.87 -10.60
CA ALA A 84 6.56 12.70 -9.58
C ALA A 84 5.76 11.83 -8.61
N GLN A 85 5.56 12.33 -7.40
CA GLN A 85 4.69 11.70 -6.42
C GLN A 85 3.23 12.01 -6.74
N TRP A 86 2.41 10.96 -6.69
CA TRP A 86 0.96 10.99 -6.82
C TRP A 86 0.32 10.31 -5.61
N GLU A 87 -0.88 10.74 -5.27
CA GLU A 87 -1.67 10.20 -4.17
C GLU A 87 -3.06 9.79 -4.65
N SER A 88 -3.60 8.72 -4.06
CA SER A 88 -5.03 8.42 -4.21
C SER A 88 -5.87 9.56 -3.66
N ALA A 89 -7.14 9.67 -4.09
CA ALA A 89 -8.04 10.74 -3.66
C ALA A 89 -8.20 10.86 -2.13
N ASP A 90 -8.03 9.75 -1.40
CA ASP A 90 -8.08 9.66 0.06
C ASP A 90 -6.69 9.76 0.74
N GLY A 91 -5.61 9.87 -0.04
CA GLY A 91 -4.23 9.92 0.46
C GLY A 91 -3.68 8.59 1.01
N THR A 92 -4.45 7.51 0.99
CA THR A 92 -4.06 6.22 1.59
C THR A 92 -2.95 5.52 0.80
N PHE A 93 -2.92 5.71 -0.52
CA PHE A 93 -1.94 5.13 -1.41
C PHE A 93 -1.11 6.22 -2.10
N THR A 94 0.16 5.92 -2.31
CA THR A 94 1.12 6.79 -2.99
C THR A 94 1.71 6.09 -4.19
N ALA A 95 2.01 6.82 -5.26
CA ALA A 95 2.72 6.29 -6.43
C ALA A 95 3.84 7.25 -6.84
N TYR A 96 4.92 6.72 -7.41
CA TYR A 96 5.92 7.50 -8.12
C TYR A 96 5.76 7.19 -9.60
N LEU A 97 5.17 8.12 -10.32
CA LEU A 97 4.76 7.92 -11.71
C LEU A 97 5.60 8.78 -12.64
N SER A 98 5.91 8.24 -13.82
CA SER A 98 6.66 8.98 -14.83
C SER A 98 5.98 10.31 -15.17
N CYS A 99 6.76 11.37 -15.27
CA CYS A 99 6.29 12.67 -15.71
C CYS A 99 5.97 12.72 -17.22
N ASP A 100 6.36 11.69 -17.97
CA ASP A 100 6.05 11.59 -19.39
C ASP A 100 4.63 11.02 -19.57
N SER A 101 3.65 11.92 -19.83
CA SER A 101 2.28 11.62 -20.30
C SER A 101 1.38 10.78 -19.37
N VAL A 102 1.65 10.75 -18.06
CA VAL A 102 0.91 9.85 -17.16
C VAL A 102 -0.53 10.26 -16.84
N ALA A 103 -0.84 11.56 -16.82
CA ALA A 103 -2.18 12.03 -16.47
C ALA A 103 -3.26 11.47 -17.42
N VAL A 104 -2.97 11.41 -18.72
CA VAL A 104 -3.88 10.81 -19.71
C VAL A 104 -4.05 9.32 -19.44
N ARG A 105 -2.97 8.60 -19.13
CA ARG A 105 -3.02 7.15 -18.87
C ARG A 105 -3.84 6.80 -17.64
N LEU A 106 -3.73 7.58 -16.56
CA LEU A 106 -4.47 7.34 -15.31
C LEU A 106 -6.00 7.30 -15.52
N SER A 107 -6.52 8.10 -16.45
CA SER A 107 -7.96 8.09 -16.78
C SER A 107 -8.43 6.83 -17.53
N THR A 108 -7.49 6.13 -18.18
CA THR A 108 -7.78 5.01 -19.10
C THR A 108 -7.44 3.63 -18.55
N VAL A 109 -6.56 3.53 -17.54
CA VAL A 109 -6.19 2.23 -16.98
C VAL A 109 -7.35 1.60 -16.23
N ARG A 110 -7.48 0.30 -16.37
CA ARG A 110 -8.55 -0.51 -15.83
C ARG A 110 -7.99 -1.81 -15.30
N GLY A 111 -8.60 -2.29 -14.23
CA GLY A 111 -8.15 -3.46 -13.52
C GLY A 111 -6.83 -3.24 -12.76
N ALA A 112 -6.61 -4.08 -11.75
CA ALA A 112 -5.42 -4.05 -10.94
C ALA A 112 -4.99 -5.46 -10.55
N ARG A 113 -3.70 -5.64 -10.30
CA ARG A 113 -3.17 -6.74 -9.51
C ARG A 113 -2.73 -6.21 -8.16
N MET A 114 -3.31 -6.74 -7.09
CA MET A 114 -2.89 -6.43 -5.74
C MET A 114 -1.79 -7.41 -5.29
N THR A 115 -0.75 -6.87 -4.66
CA THR A 115 0.38 -7.64 -4.12
C THR A 115 0.71 -7.18 -2.70
N VAL A 116 1.18 -8.10 -1.86
CA VAL A 116 1.73 -7.78 -0.54
C VAL A 116 3.17 -8.26 -0.51
N SER A 117 4.08 -7.37 -0.12
CA SER A 117 5.46 -7.72 0.22
C SER A 117 5.82 -7.16 1.59
N ARG A 118 6.89 -7.68 2.19
CA ARG A 118 7.38 -7.22 3.50
C ARG A 118 8.81 -6.72 3.37
N GLN A 119 9.09 -5.54 3.90
CA GLN A 119 10.43 -4.96 4.01
C GLN A 119 10.71 -4.65 5.48
N GLY A 120 11.43 -5.55 6.15
CA GLY A 120 11.62 -5.49 7.60
C GLY A 120 10.28 -5.59 8.35
N GLN A 121 9.91 -4.54 9.09
CA GLN A 121 8.66 -4.46 9.85
C GLN A 121 7.54 -3.71 9.10
N ILE A 122 7.74 -3.39 7.82
CA ILE A 122 6.76 -2.69 7.01
C ILE A 122 6.14 -3.66 6.01
N SER A 123 4.82 -3.78 6.05
CA SER A 123 4.02 -4.37 4.97
C SER A 123 3.85 -3.33 3.87
N ARG A 124 4.05 -3.75 2.63
CA ARG A 124 3.85 -2.96 1.43
C ARG A 124 2.75 -3.60 0.60
N LEU A 125 1.59 -2.96 0.56
CA LEU A 125 0.48 -3.31 -0.32
C LEU A 125 0.64 -2.54 -1.63
N GLY A 126 0.72 -3.23 -2.77
CA GLY A 126 0.87 -2.64 -4.09
C GLY A 126 -0.33 -2.96 -4.98
N CYS A 127 -0.92 -1.95 -5.60
CA CYS A 127 -1.94 -2.04 -6.64
C CYS A 127 -1.29 -1.70 -7.97
N ASP A 128 -1.06 -2.72 -8.79
CA ASP A 128 -0.41 -2.61 -10.10
C ASP A 128 -1.47 -2.57 -11.20
N TYR A 129 -1.49 -1.49 -11.98
CA TYR A 129 -2.43 -1.25 -13.08
C TYR A 129 -1.75 -1.47 -14.46
N GLY A 130 -0.55 -2.05 -14.48
CA GLY A 130 0.28 -2.19 -15.66
C GLY A 130 1.04 -0.90 -16.02
N GLU A 131 1.92 -1.01 -17.02
CA GLU A 131 2.66 0.14 -17.60
C GLU A 131 3.42 0.99 -16.56
N GLY A 132 3.88 0.36 -15.48
CA GLY A 132 4.60 1.01 -14.38
C GLY A 132 3.74 1.85 -13.43
N ILE A 133 2.40 1.77 -13.51
CA ILE A 133 1.48 2.46 -12.61
C ILE A 133 1.23 1.56 -11.39
N VAL A 134 1.94 1.84 -10.29
CA VAL A 134 1.82 1.06 -9.05
C VAL A 134 1.57 1.98 -7.86
N PHE A 135 0.35 1.92 -7.34
CA PHE A 135 -0.03 2.60 -6.10
C PHE A 135 0.33 1.74 -4.90
N THR A 136 1.00 2.32 -3.92
CA THR A 136 1.54 1.62 -2.76
C THR A 136 0.99 2.21 -1.47
N HIS A 137 0.50 1.35 -0.59
CA HIS A 137 0.24 1.63 0.81
C HIS A 137 1.32 0.94 1.68
N ARG A 138 1.86 1.66 2.66
CA ARG A 138 2.87 1.15 3.60
C ARG A 138 2.34 1.25 5.01
N THR A 139 2.42 0.15 5.75
CA THR A 139 1.96 0.09 7.14
C THR A 139 2.82 -0.85 7.96
N ARG A 140 2.81 -0.67 9.29
CA ARG A 140 3.41 -1.64 10.24
C ARG A 140 2.48 -2.82 10.53
N LEU A 141 1.20 -2.69 10.19
CA LEU A 141 0.22 -3.78 10.30
C LEU A 141 0.57 -4.91 9.32
N GLN A 142 0.15 -6.13 9.63
CA GLN A 142 0.24 -7.26 8.72
C GLN A 142 -0.92 -7.22 7.73
N CYS A 143 -0.61 -7.11 6.44
CA CYS A 143 -1.62 -7.10 5.39
C CYS A 143 -1.76 -8.45 4.71
N ARG A 144 -2.99 -8.82 4.34
CA ARG A 144 -3.31 -10.01 3.55
C ARG A 144 -4.35 -9.66 2.49
N ILE A 145 -4.13 -10.11 1.27
CA ILE A 145 -5.07 -9.93 0.16
C ILE A 145 -6.25 -10.89 0.33
N GLU A 146 -7.44 -10.39 0.07
CA GLU A 146 -8.64 -11.21 -0.07
C GLU A 146 -8.72 -11.76 -1.50
N GLY A 147 -8.75 -13.09 -1.66
CA GLY A 147 -8.76 -13.73 -2.98
C GLY A 147 -7.35 -13.92 -3.56
N ASP A 148 -7.25 -14.00 -4.89
CA ASP A 148 -6.01 -14.26 -5.62
C ASP A 148 -5.23 -12.98 -5.99
N GLY A 149 -5.82 -11.81 -5.72
CA GLY A 149 -5.25 -10.50 -6.01
C GLY A 149 -5.36 -10.04 -7.46
N ASN A 150 -6.03 -10.79 -8.34
CA ASN A 150 -6.29 -10.33 -9.71
C ASN A 150 -7.67 -9.70 -9.79
N CYS A 151 -7.73 -8.44 -10.22
CA CYS A 151 -8.96 -7.66 -10.31
C CYS A 151 -9.11 -7.11 -11.72
N PRO A 152 -9.67 -7.91 -12.65
CA PRO A 152 -9.62 -7.60 -14.08
C PRO A 152 -10.56 -6.46 -14.53
N ASP A 153 -11.42 -5.91 -13.67
CA ASP A 153 -12.40 -4.88 -14.08
C ASP A 153 -12.90 -3.96 -12.94
N ASP A 154 -13.49 -2.81 -13.29
CA ASP A 154 -13.89 -1.72 -12.37
C ASP A 154 -14.92 -2.12 -11.30
N GLN A 155 -15.68 -3.19 -11.55
CA GLN A 155 -16.72 -3.68 -10.62
C GLN A 155 -16.15 -4.42 -9.41
N GLN A 156 -14.90 -4.87 -9.47
CA GLN A 156 -14.22 -5.55 -8.37
C GLN A 156 -12.93 -4.83 -8.05
N ARG A 157 -12.97 -3.96 -7.04
CA ARG A 157 -11.74 -3.43 -6.49
C ARG A 157 -11.07 -4.52 -5.65
N CYS A 158 -9.78 -4.75 -5.87
CA CYS A 158 -8.98 -5.61 -5.00
C CYS A 158 -9.08 -5.14 -3.55
N ILE A 159 -9.16 -6.07 -2.61
CA ILE A 159 -9.26 -5.78 -1.18
C ILE A 159 -8.15 -6.52 -0.43
N ALA A 160 -7.53 -5.83 0.51
CA ALA A 160 -6.69 -6.42 1.54
C ALA A 160 -7.23 -6.07 2.93
N ARG A 161 -6.98 -6.95 3.90
CA ARG A 161 -7.14 -6.66 5.33
C ARG A 161 -5.77 -6.41 5.95
N CYS A 162 -5.65 -5.37 6.76
CA CYS A 162 -4.45 -5.08 7.53
C CYS A 162 -4.77 -5.04 9.03
N GLU A 163 -4.01 -5.79 9.82
CA GLU A 163 -4.21 -6.00 11.27
C GLU A 163 -2.91 -5.93 12.10
#